data_AF-A0A1I4UNT5-F1
#
_entry.id   AF-A0A1I4UNT5-F1
#
_cell.length_a   1.000
_cell.length_b   1.000
_cell.length_c   1.000
_cell.angle_alpha   90.00
_cell.angle_beta   90.00
_cell.angle_gamma   90.00
#
_symmetry.space_group_name_H-M   'P 1'
#
loop_
_entity.id
_entity.type
_entity.pdbx_description
1 polymer ?
#
loop_
_entity_poly.entity_id
_entity_poly.type
_entity_poly.pdbx_seq_one_letter_code
_entity_poly.pdbx_strand_id
1 'polypeptide(L)'
;MKTKNLTLLCVAVSMSLFSQTKKGVFGETNWMNNWTNFQPAKAEYPEATEVLTGNITTNTKLVNTKTYLLDSRVYVTNNATLTIEPGTIIRGGIGDIDYCGTLIITKGAKLIAEGTEKQPIVFTSDKAASVRKPGNWGGIVIMGNAPVNKIDKNKLLLRDFNLDSTYASYGGDKIDDNSGILKHIRIEYSGKKINGSKEINALTLAGVGKNTVLNHIQVSYSNADAFQFIGGEVNMNNLVSYRCDDDDFDFSEGVQASISNSIAIRHPFSSGSGNSRCFEIDSYDKIENANLTKKLTNVKANNITFINIEENNQGLVREAIYLKENTNLSFTNSVVSGFSTMALLGEKITLTPENFSKITFKNISINRCKENLISEEIGFNGKLKYWPDPNAMEFELTNIPIAEFFNSTDVKNSPDFRKKEGQIVAQK
;
A
#
# COMPACT_ATOMS: atom_id res chain seq x y z
N MET A 1 65.49 -18.67 -42.95
CA MET A 1 64.10 -18.68 -42.46
C MET A 1 63.97 -17.60 -41.39
N LYS A 2 63.30 -16.47 -41.69
CA LYS A 2 63.03 -15.41 -40.70
C LYS A 2 61.54 -15.48 -40.33
N THR A 3 61.27 -15.92 -39.11
CA THR A 3 59.92 -16.01 -38.51
C THR A 3 59.42 -14.59 -38.21
N LYS A 4 58.29 -14.20 -38.80
CA LYS A 4 57.56 -12.98 -38.43
C LYS A 4 56.64 -13.32 -37.25
N ASN A 5 56.94 -12.76 -36.09
CA ASN A 5 56.04 -12.82 -34.94
C ASN A 5 54.90 -11.82 -35.16
N LEU A 6 53.68 -12.32 -35.30
CA LEU A 6 52.46 -11.53 -35.37
C LEU A 6 51.95 -11.33 -33.94
N THR A 7 52.17 -10.15 -33.37
CA THR A 7 51.65 -9.80 -32.04
C THR A 7 50.17 -9.46 -32.18
N LEU A 8 49.29 -10.35 -31.73
CA LEU A 8 47.84 -10.14 -31.70
C LEU A 8 47.51 -9.21 -30.52
N LEU A 9 47.15 -7.96 -30.80
CA LEU A 9 46.69 -6.99 -29.81
C LEU A 9 45.20 -7.26 -29.53
N CYS A 10 44.89 -8.03 -28.48
CA CYS A 10 43.53 -8.18 -27.99
C CYS A 10 43.07 -6.87 -27.32
N VAL A 11 42.30 -6.06 -28.05
CA VAL A 11 41.56 -4.93 -27.47
C VAL A 11 40.36 -5.51 -26.73
N ALA A 12 40.44 -5.61 -25.40
CA ALA A 12 39.30 -5.91 -24.55
C ALA A 12 38.39 -4.67 -24.51
N VAL A 13 37.35 -4.66 -25.33
CA VAL A 13 36.25 -3.70 -25.22
C VAL A 13 35.40 -4.11 -24.03
N SER A 14 35.60 -3.45 -22.88
CA SER A 14 34.68 -3.54 -21.75
C SER A 14 33.40 -2.78 -22.09
N MET A 15 32.44 -3.46 -22.74
CA MET A 15 31.06 -2.99 -22.76
C MET A 15 30.54 -3.06 -21.32
N SER A 16 30.62 -1.93 -20.61
CA SER A 16 29.82 -1.69 -19.43
C SER A 16 28.38 -1.55 -19.91
N LEU A 17 27.66 -2.67 -19.96
CA LEU A 17 26.21 -2.66 -20.00
C LEU A 17 25.76 -1.99 -18.69
N PHE A 18 25.50 -0.69 -18.75
CA PHE A 18 24.73 -0.03 -17.70
C PHE A 18 23.35 -0.72 -17.71
N SER A 19 23.16 -1.68 -16.80
CA SER A 19 21.82 -2.16 -16.49
C SER A 19 21.07 -0.95 -15.94
N GLN A 20 20.22 -0.34 -16.77
CA GLN A 20 19.40 0.78 -16.35
C GLN A 20 18.47 0.27 -15.25
N THR A 21 18.62 0.83 -14.05
CA THR A 21 17.76 0.49 -12.92
C THR A 21 16.32 0.84 -13.28
N LYS A 22 15.47 -0.20 -13.39
CA LYS A 22 14.06 -0.05 -13.72
C LYS A 22 13.38 0.85 -12.68
N LYS A 23 12.63 1.85 -13.14
CA LYS A 23 11.84 2.74 -12.29
C LYS A 23 10.37 2.31 -12.25
N GLY A 24 9.77 2.37 -11.07
CA GLY A 24 8.40 1.93 -10.84
C GLY A 24 8.28 0.42 -10.80
N VAL A 25 7.05 -0.08 -10.96
CA VAL A 25 6.78 -1.52 -11.07
C VAL A 25 7.51 -2.13 -12.27
N PHE A 26 8.04 -3.33 -12.08
CA PHE A 26 8.88 -4.00 -13.06
C PHE A 26 8.67 -5.52 -13.05
N GLY A 27 9.19 -6.17 -14.09
CA GLY A 27 9.14 -7.61 -14.30
C GLY A 27 9.27 -7.92 -15.79
N GLU A 28 9.80 -9.10 -16.14
CA GLU A 28 9.85 -9.57 -17.53
C GLU A 28 8.42 -9.64 -18.12
N THR A 29 7.51 -10.20 -17.33
CA THR A 29 6.06 -10.17 -17.57
C THR A 29 5.37 -9.20 -16.61
N ASN A 30 4.13 -8.83 -16.92
CA ASN A 30 3.31 -8.05 -16.00
C ASN A 30 2.81 -8.98 -14.87
N TRP A 31 3.42 -8.86 -13.69
CA TRP A 31 3.07 -9.66 -12.51
C TRP A 31 1.66 -9.42 -11.99
N MET A 32 0.97 -8.35 -12.44
CA MET A 32 -0.44 -8.11 -12.09
C MET A 32 -1.40 -9.00 -12.90
N ASN A 33 -0.94 -9.61 -14.00
CA ASN A 33 -1.80 -10.44 -14.84
C ASN A 33 -2.37 -11.65 -14.07
N ASN A 34 -3.53 -12.13 -14.52
CA ASN A 34 -4.21 -13.34 -14.09
C ASN A 34 -4.83 -13.35 -12.67
N TRP A 35 -4.30 -12.60 -11.71
CA TRP A 35 -4.83 -12.60 -10.33
C TRP A 35 -5.51 -11.30 -9.91
N THR A 36 -5.14 -10.16 -10.50
CA THR A 36 -5.81 -8.88 -10.22
C THR A 36 -7.16 -8.75 -10.95
N ASN A 37 -7.99 -7.82 -10.50
CA ASN A 37 -9.26 -7.47 -11.12
C ASN A 37 -9.43 -5.94 -11.18
N PHE A 38 -9.41 -5.37 -12.39
CA PHE A 38 -9.62 -3.93 -12.59
C PHE A 38 -11.05 -3.58 -13.02
N GLN A 39 -11.94 -4.58 -13.09
CA GLN A 39 -13.38 -4.44 -13.35
C GLN A 39 -14.24 -5.20 -12.33
N PRO A 40 -14.04 -5.00 -11.00
CA PRO A 40 -14.77 -5.77 -9.99
C PRO A 40 -16.28 -5.52 -9.98
N ALA A 41 -16.77 -4.47 -10.63
CA ALA A 41 -18.20 -4.21 -10.80
C ALA A 41 -18.89 -5.16 -11.80
N LYS A 42 -18.11 -5.86 -12.63
CA LYS A 42 -18.59 -6.88 -13.57
C LYS A 42 -18.36 -8.31 -13.08
N ALA A 43 -17.67 -8.47 -11.95
CA ALA A 43 -17.33 -9.78 -11.43
C ALA A 43 -18.54 -10.37 -10.66
N GLU A 44 -19.11 -11.44 -11.18
CA GLU A 44 -20.12 -12.22 -10.47
C GLU A 44 -19.44 -13.30 -9.64
N TYR A 45 -19.90 -13.44 -8.40
CA TYR A 45 -19.41 -14.45 -7.46
C TYR A 45 -20.59 -15.28 -6.96
N PRO A 46 -20.39 -16.57 -6.61
CA PRO A 46 -21.46 -17.38 -6.06
C PRO A 46 -22.06 -16.75 -4.80
N GLU A 47 -23.33 -17.03 -4.55
CA GLU A 47 -23.98 -16.68 -3.28
C GLU A 47 -23.38 -17.48 -2.12
N ALA A 48 -23.44 -16.91 -0.92
CA ALA A 48 -22.91 -17.57 0.26
C ALA A 48 -23.68 -18.86 0.57
N THR A 49 -22.93 -19.93 0.81
CA THR A 49 -23.46 -21.24 1.22
C THR A 49 -23.23 -21.53 2.70
N GLU A 50 -22.35 -20.75 3.34
CA GLU A 50 -21.99 -20.86 4.75
C GLU A 50 -21.91 -19.46 5.37
N VAL A 51 -22.25 -19.38 6.66
CA VAL A 51 -22.17 -18.13 7.43
C VAL A 51 -21.11 -18.29 8.52
N LEU A 52 -20.19 -17.33 8.58
CA LEU A 52 -19.22 -17.15 9.65
C LEU A 52 -19.70 -16.02 10.54
N THR A 53 -19.78 -16.26 11.84
CA THR A 53 -20.27 -15.28 12.82
C THR A 53 -19.52 -15.47 14.15
N GLY A 54 -19.43 -14.40 14.95
CA GLY A 54 -18.85 -14.44 16.29
C GLY A 54 -17.37 -14.87 16.30
N ASN A 55 -17.02 -15.82 17.17
CA ASN A 55 -15.64 -16.18 17.45
C ASN A 55 -15.26 -17.56 16.89
N ILE A 56 -14.23 -17.59 16.05
CA ILE A 56 -13.51 -18.80 15.65
C ILE A 56 -12.40 -19.05 16.69
N THR A 57 -12.61 -20.02 17.58
CA THR A 57 -11.74 -20.30 18.74
C THR A 57 -10.82 -21.52 18.56
N THR A 58 -11.00 -22.26 17.46
CA THR A 58 -10.21 -23.44 17.09
C THR A 58 -9.78 -23.34 15.63
N ASN A 59 -8.71 -24.07 15.28
CA ASN A 59 -8.20 -24.10 13.92
C ASN A 59 -9.32 -24.48 12.95
N THR A 60 -9.56 -23.63 11.97
CA THR A 60 -10.69 -23.74 11.04
C THR A 60 -10.17 -23.59 9.62
N LYS A 61 -10.69 -24.43 8.71
CA LYS A 61 -10.33 -24.40 7.29
C LYS A 61 -11.56 -24.07 6.44
N LEU A 62 -11.46 -23.03 5.64
CA LEU A 62 -12.45 -22.66 4.62
C LEU A 62 -12.03 -23.30 3.30
N VAL A 63 -12.96 -24.02 2.67
CA VAL A 63 -12.71 -24.79 1.43
C VAL A 63 -13.33 -24.08 0.22
N ASN A 64 -12.68 -24.21 -0.93
CA ASN A 64 -13.07 -23.43 -2.13
C ASN A 64 -14.34 -23.96 -2.84
N THR A 65 -14.89 -25.09 -2.39
CA THR A 65 -16.19 -25.61 -2.85
C THR A 65 -17.38 -24.87 -2.21
N LYS A 66 -17.11 -23.97 -1.27
CA LYS A 66 -18.10 -23.17 -0.55
C LYS A 66 -17.81 -21.67 -0.72
N THR A 67 -18.85 -20.87 -0.58
CA THR A 67 -18.73 -19.41 -0.44
C THR A 67 -19.19 -19.02 0.96
N TYR A 68 -18.44 -18.13 1.60
CA TYR A 68 -18.64 -17.79 3.01
C TYR A 68 -19.13 -16.36 3.16
N LEU A 69 -20.15 -16.13 3.98
CA LEU A 69 -20.58 -14.82 4.42
C LEU A 69 -19.95 -14.50 5.78
N LEU A 70 -19.29 -13.35 5.90
CA LEU A 70 -18.96 -12.74 7.19
C LEU A 70 -20.19 -11.99 7.67
N ASP A 71 -20.94 -12.59 8.59
CA ASP A 71 -22.07 -11.93 9.24
C ASP A 71 -21.56 -11.12 10.44
N SER A 72 -21.62 -9.80 10.32
CA SER A 72 -21.04 -8.86 11.27
C SER A 72 -19.53 -9.10 11.48
N ARG A 73 -19.01 -8.84 12.68
CA ARG A 73 -17.60 -9.01 13.00
C ARG A 73 -17.31 -10.46 13.37
N VAL A 74 -16.35 -11.07 12.66
CA VAL A 74 -15.87 -12.43 12.91
C VAL A 74 -14.46 -12.37 13.46
N TYR A 75 -14.27 -12.86 14.69
CA TYR A 75 -12.99 -12.84 15.38
C TYR A 75 -12.32 -14.22 15.36
N VAL A 76 -11.08 -14.29 14.90
CA VAL A 76 -10.22 -15.47 15.09
C VAL A 76 -9.43 -15.25 16.38
N THR A 77 -9.67 -16.10 17.37
CA THR A 77 -9.23 -15.91 18.76
C THR A 77 -8.53 -17.17 19.30
N ASN A 78 -8.10 -17.13 20.57
CA ASN A 78 -7.54 -18.30 21.27
C ASN A 78 -6.34 -18.93 20.54
N ASN A 79 -5.49 -18.09 19.92
CA ASN A 79 -4.36 -18.51 19.09
C ASN A 79 -4.72 -19.47 17.93
N ALA A 80 -6.00 -19.49 17.52
CA ALA A 80 -6.45 -20.31 16.42
C ALA A 80 -5.86 -19.83 15.08
N THR A 81 -5.78 -20.76 14.14
CA THR A 81 -5.44 -20.48 12.75
C THR A 81 -6.67 -20.63 11.87
N LEU A 82 -7.03 -19.58 11.15
CA LEU A 82 -7.97 -19.63 10.04
C LEU A 82 -7.21 -19.85 8.74
N THR A 83 -7.42 -20.99 8.09
CA THR A 83 -6.83 -21.32 6.80
C THR A 83 -7.88 -21.22 5.71
N ILE A 84 -7.57 -20.56 4.60
CA ILE A 84 -8.47 -20.35 3.46
C ILE A 84 -7.82 -20.97 2.22
N GLU A 85 -8.52 -21.89 1.57
CA GLU A 85 -8.03 -22.52 0.34
C GLU A 85 -7.98 -21.54 -0.85
N PRO A 86 -7.03 -21.72 -1.79
CA PRO A 86 -7.00 -20.95 -3.03
C PRO A 86 -8.34 -20.96 -3.78
N GLY A 87 -8.73 -19.80 -4.31
CA GLY A 87 -9.98 -19.62 -5.05
C GLY A 87 -11.24 -19.50 -4.19
N THR A 88 -11.13 -19.55 -2.86
CA THR A 88 -12.28 -19.35 -1.97
C THR A 88 -12.81 -17.92 -2.09
N ILE A 89 -14.13 -17.79 -2.07
CA ILE A 89 -14.84 -16.50 -2.03
C ILE A 89 -15.39 -16.26 -0.62
N ILE A 90 -15.12 -15.07 -0.10
CA ILE A 90 -15.59 -14.57 1.18
C ILE A 90 -16.35 -13.26 0.91
N ARG A 91 -17.62 -13.23 1.29
CA ARG A 91 -18.53 -12.09 1.14
C ARG A 91 -18.64 -11.38 2.49
N GLY A 92 -18.37 -10.09 2.53
CA GLY A 92 -18.58 -9.24 3.69
C GLY A 92 -20.04 -8.82 3.78
N GLY A 93 -20.71 -9.21 4.87
CA GLY A 93 -22.09 -8.85 5.15
C GLY A 93 -22.30 -7.34 5.20
N ILE A 94 -23.44 -6.90 4.68
CA ILE A 94 -23.79 -5.49 4.64
C ILE A 94 -24.41 -5.09 5.96
N GLY A 95 -23.86 -4.06 6.58
CA GLY A 95 -24.39 -3.52 7.83
C GLY A 95 -23.99 -2.07 8.01
N ASP A 96 -24.51 -1.47 9.09
CA ASP A 96 -23.91 -0.28 9.67
C ASP A 96 -22.55 -0.64 10.29
N ILE A 97 -21.93 0.30 10.99
CA ILE A 97 -20.57 0.11 11.49
C ILE A 97 -20.44 -1.04 12.50
N ASP A 98 -21.47 -1.30 13.30
CA ASP A 98 -21.41 -2.30 14.37
C ASP A 98 -21.70 -3.70 13.85
N TYR A 99 -22.43 -3.79 12.73
CA TYR A 99 -22.86 -5.06 12.13
C TYR A 99 -22.28 -5.31 10.73
N CYS A 100 -21.37 -4.48 10.21
CA CYS A 100 -20.75 -4.75 8.92
C CYS A 100 -19.77 -5.91 9.00
N GLY A 101 -19.80 -6.76 7.97
CA GLY A 101 -18.89 -7.88 7.78
C GLY A 101 -17.45 -7.44 7.96
N THR A 102 -16.73 -8.00 8.92
CA THR A 102 -15.31 -7.69 9.16
C THR A 102 -14.60 -8.93 9.66
N LEU A 103 -13.44 -9.26 9.09
CA LEU A 103 -12.61 -10.36 9.58
C LEU A 103 -11.52 -9.80 10.49
N ILE A 104 -11.49 -10.24 11.76
CA ILE A 104 -10.52 -9.78 12.75
C ILE A 104 -9.67 -10.95 13.21
N ILE A 105 -8.36 -10.86 12.97
CA ILE A 105 -7.36 -11.81 13.47
C ILE A 105 -6.74 -11.20 14.71
N THR A 106 -7.04 -11.79 15.87
CA THR A 106 -6.56 -11.26 17.14
C THR A 106 -5.10 -11.61 17.38
N LYS A 107 -4.45 -10.83 18.25
CA LYS A 107 -3.06 -11.08 18.66
C LYS A 107 -2.84 -12.53 19.11
N GLY A 108 -1.92 -13.21 18.43
CA GLY A 108 -1.57 -14.62 18.64
C GLY A 108 -2.30 -15.61 17.74
N ALA A 109 -3.45 -15.22 17.16
CA ALA A 109 -4.12 -15.96 16.10
C ALA A 109 -3.47 -15.72 14.73
N LYS A 110 -3.83 -16.53 13.74
CA LYS A 110 -3.23 -16.49 12.39
C LYS A 110 -4.26 -16.57 11.28
N LEU A 111 -3.97 -15.89 10.17
CA LEU A 111 -4.68 -16.04 8.90
C LEU A 111 -3.74 -16.63 7.84
N ILE A 112 -4.07 -17.79 7.31
CA ILE A 112 -3.37 -18.42 6.18
C ILE A 112 -4.28 -18.34 4.97
N ALA A 113 -4.14 -17.24 4.21
CA ALA A 113 -4.84 -16.98 2.96
C ALA A 113 -3.81 -16.93 1.82
N GLU A 114 -3.39 -18.11 1.36
CA GLU A 114 -2.42 -18.28 0.29
C GLU A 114 -3.14 -18.71 -0.99
N GLY A 115 -3.70 -17.73 -1.70
CA GLY A 115 -4.20 -17.92 -3.06
C GLY A 115 -3.07 -18.17 -4.05
N THR A 116 -3.44 -18.39 -5.31
CA THR A 116 -2.48 -18.52 -6.41
C THR A 116 -2.79 -17.53 -7.52
N GLU A 117 -1.84 -17.34 -8.44
CA GLU A 117 -2.04 -16.50 -9.62
C GLU A 117 -3.32 -16.86 -10.41
N LYS A 118 -3.67 -18.15 -10.47
CA LYS A 118 -4.85 -18.65 -11.21
C LYS A 118 -6.11 -18.75 -10.33
N GLN A 119 -5.94 -18.85 -9.03
CA GLN A 119 -7.02 -19.02 -8.05
C GLN A 119 -6.78 -18.07 -6.88
N PRO A 120 -6.89 -16.74 -7.11
CA PRO A 120 -6.79 -15.78 -6.04
C PRO A 120 -7.96 -15.96 -5.06
N ILE A 121 -7.71 -15.74 -3.78
CA ILE A 121 -8.78 -15.66 -2.77
C ILE A 121 -9.44 -14.29 -2.91
N VAL A 122 -10.78 -14.23 -2.83
CA VAL A 122 -11.52 -12.97 -2.98
C VAL A 122 -12.33 -12.69 -1.73
N PHE A 123 -12.09 -11.52 -1.16
CA PHE A 123 -12.94 -10.88 -0.17
C PHE A 123 -13.71 -9.76 -0.86
N THR A 124 -15.03 -9.81 -0.88
CA THR A 124 -15.86 -8.85 -1.64
C THR A 124 -17.17 -8.54 -0.91
N SER A 125 -17.94 -7.60 -1.43
CA SER A 125 -19.25 -7.24 -0.88
C SER A 125 -20.28 -8.37 -1.08
N ASP A 126 -21.17 -8.54 -0.10
CA ASP A 126 -22.35 -9.40 -0.24
C ASP A 126 -23.46 -8.84 -1.16
N LYS A 127 -23.30 -7.64 -1.72
CA LYS A 127 -24.23 -7.11 -2.73
C LYS A 127 -24.02 -7.78 -4.09
N ALA A 128 -25.11 -7.84 -4.87
CA ALA A 128 -25.08 -8.16 -6.30
C ALA A 128 -24.11 -7.21 -7.05
N ALA A 129 -23.40 -7.71 -8.07
CA ALA A 129 -22.30 -7.00 -8.70
C ALA A 129 -22.67 -5.59 -9.20
N SER A 130 -23.88 -5.44 -9.75
CA SER A 130 -24.39 -4.17 -10.30
C SER A 130 -24.59 -3.04 -9.28
N VAL A 131 -24.62 -3.36 -7.98
CA VAL A 131 -24.91 -2.38 -6.91
C VAL A 131 -23.86 -2.36 -5.80
N ARG A 132 -22.73 -3.06 -5.98
CA ARG A 132 -21.59 -2.96 -5.05
C ARG A 132 -21.06 -1.53 -5.02
N LYS A 133 -20.71 -1.05 -3.84
CA LYS A 133 -20.13 0.27 -3.63
C LYS A 133 -18.99 0.21 -2.62
N PRO A 134 -18.02 1.14 -2.69
CA PRO A 134 -17.08 1.33 -1.59
C PRO A 134 -17.77 1.33 -0.21
N GLY A 135 -17.17 0.68 0.77
CA GLY A 135 -17.68 0.57 2.14
C GLY A 135 -18.97 -0.20 2.34
N ASN A 136 -19.20 -1.18 1.47
CA ASN A 136 -20.25 -2.16 1.67
C ASN A 136 -20.00 -3.06 2.88
N TRP A 137 -18.73 -3.32 3.21
CA TRP A 137 -18.31 -4.10 4.37
C TRP A 137 -17.04 -3.49 5.00
N GLY A 138 -16.64 -3.99 6.17
CA GLY A 138 -15.54 -3.43 6.96
C GLY A 138 -14.17 -3.64 6.34
N GLY A 139 -13.74 -4.89 6.21
CA GLY A 139 -12.39 -5.22 5.73
C GLY A 139 -11.76 -6.33 6.57
N ILE A 140 -10.44 -6.37 6.56
CA ILE A 140 -9.63 -7.33 7.31
C ILE A 140 -8.74 -6.56 8.29
N VAL A 141 -8.76 -6.97 9.55
CA VAL A 141 -7.91 -6.41 10.61
C VAL A 141 -7.04 -7.53 11.17
N ILE A 142 -5.72 -7.33 11.20
CA ILE A 142 -4.77 -8.29 11.76
C ILE A 142 -3.97 -7.60 12.86
N MET A 143 -4.05 -8.15 14.07
CA MET A 143 -3.32 -7.66 15.23
C MET A 143 -2.19 -8.62 15.58
N GLY A 144 -0.96 -8.12 15.65
CA GLY A 144 0.23 -8.87 16.00
C GLY A 144 0.87 -8.44 17.31
N ASN A 145 2.05 -8.99 17.59
CA ASN A 145 2.83 -8.75 18.82
C ASN A 145 4.15 -8.00 18.59
N ALA A 146 4.34 -7.37 17.43
CA ALA A 146 5.54 -6.59 17.11
C ALA A 146 5.51 -5.17 17.70
N PRO A 147 6.67 -4.49 17.87
CA PRO A 147 6.72 -3.21 18.58
C PRO A 147 5.96 -2.06 17.92
N VAL A 148 5.41 -1.17 18.75
CA VAL A 148 4.78 0.10 18.35
C VAL A 148 5.32 1.25 19.20
N ASN A 149 5.29 2.48 18.68
CA ASN A 149 5.79 3.67 19.38
C ASN A 149 4.73 4.40 20.23
N LYS A 150 3.47 3.93 20.26
CA LYS A 150 2.40 4.52 21.09
C LYS A 150 2.69 4.36 22.59
N ILE A 151 2.33 5.37 23.39
CA ILE A 151 2.41 5.32 24.85
C ILE A 151 1.33 4.37 25.38
N ASP A 152 1.76 3.36 26.13
CA ASP A 152 0.89 2.36 26.71
C ASP A 152 0.22 2.86 28.00
N LYS A 153 -0.83 3.68 27.87
CA LYS A 153 -1.63 4.11 29.03
C LYS A 153 -2.73 3.10 29.40
N ASN A 154 -3.10 2.17 28.51
CA ASN A 154 -4.27 1.28 28.65
C ASN A 154 -4.20 -0.01 27.79
N LYS A 155 -3.05 -0.71 27.74
CA LYS A 155 -2.83 -2.01 27.06
C LYS A 155 -2.89 -1.99 25.52
N LEU A 156 -2.44 -0.91 24.86
CA LEU A 156 -2.41 -0.78 23.39
C LEU A 156 -3.64 -1.38 22.68
N LEU A 157 -4.79 -0.70 22.82
CA LEU A 157 -6.04 -1.13 22.22
C LEU A 157 -6.33 -0.37 20.93
N LEU A 158 -6.74 -1.10 19.90
CA LEU A 158 -7.11 -0.56 18.60
C LEU A 158 -8.56 -0.04 18.64
N ARG A 159 -8.72 1.24 18.98
CA ARG A 159 -10.02 1.85 19.36
C ARG A 159 -10.74 2.58 18.23
N ASP A 160 -10.08 2.82 17.12
CA ASP A 160 -10.63 3.65 16.05
C ASP A 160 -11.68 2.91 15.20
N PHE A 161 -11.77 1.59 15.39
CA PHE A 161 -12.63 0.66 14.66
C PHE A 161 -13.87 0.17 15.45
N ASN A 162 -14.13 0.69 16.66
CA ASN A 162 -15.18 0.21 17.57
C ASN A 162 -15.13 -1.31 17.87
N LEU A 163 -13.95 -1.95 17.78
CA LEU A 163 -13.80 -3.38 18.06
C LEU A 163 -14.11 -3.71 19.54
N ASP A 164 -14.52 -4.95 19.79
CA ASP A 164 -14.56 -5.48 21.15
C ASP A 164 -13.18 -5.34 21.82
N SER A 165 -13.15 -4.53 22.89
CA SER A 165 -11.92 -4.22 23.64
C SER A 165 -11.25 -5.46 24.24
N THR A 166 -11.97 -6.56 24.41
CA THR A 166 -11.43 -7.87 24.86
C THR A 166 -10.46 -8.45 23.84
N TYR A 167 -10.66 -8.14 22.55
CA TYR A 167 -9.95 -8.73 21.42
C TYR A 167 -9.10 -7.72 20.65
N ALA A 168 -9.17 -6.43 21.00
CA ALA A 168 -8.56 -5.32 20.25
C ALA A 168 -7.10 -5.00 20.64
N SER A 169 -6.42 -5.85 21.42
CA SER A 169 -5.02 -5.61 21.80
C SER A 169 -4.06 -5.89 20.64
N TYR A 170 -3.10 -5.00 20.43
CA TYR A 170 -2.02 -5.16 19.44
C TYR A 170 -0.69 -4.68 20.02
N GLY A 171 0.39 -4.95 19.29
CA GLY A 171 1.73 -4.51 19.65
C GLY A 171 2.39 -5.36 20.75
N GLY A 172 3.70 -5.22 20.90
CA GLY A 172 4.47 -5.98 21.90
C GLY A 172 5.97 -5.79 21.73
N ASP A 173 6.74 -6.85 21.93
CA ASP A 173 8.20 -6.88 21.85
C ASP A 173 8.75 -7.86 20.80
N LYS A 174 7.88 -8.63 20.12
CA LYS A 174 8.28 -9.68 19.17
C LYS A 174 8.33 -9.16 17.75
N ILE A 175 9.47 -8.61 17.35
CA ILE A 175 9.72 -8.16 15.98
C ILE A 175 9.48 -9.28 14.95
N ASP A 176 9.79 -10.53 15.33
CA ASP A 176 9.65 -11.74 14.52
C ASP A 176 8.28 -12.43 14.66
N ASP A 177 7.28 -11.74 15.21
CA ASP A 177 5.89 -12.23 15.23
C ASP A 177 5.41 -12.64 13.84
N ASN A 178 4.53 -13.65 13.79
CA ASN A 178 3.99 -14.20 12.56
C ASN A 178 2.48 -14.32 12.67
N SER A 179 1.78 -13.37 12.04
CA SER A 179 0.32 -13.31 11.99
C SER A 179 -0.27 -14.10 10.80
N GLY A 180 0.58 -14.74 9.98
CA GLY A 180 0.18 -15.66 8.91
C GLY A 180 0.70 -15.29 7.52
N ILE A 181 -0.10 -15.60 6.50
CA ILE A 181 0.24 -15.46 5.08
C ILE A 181 -0.95 -14.85 4.34
N LEU A 182 -0.74 -13.72 3.68
CA LEU A 182 -1.69 -13.13 2.74
C LEU A 182 -0.99 -13.08 1.38
N LYS A 183 -1.42 -13.95 0.46
CA LYS A 183 -0.83 -14.07 -0.86
C LYS A 183 -1.85 -14.30 -1.97
N HIS A 184 -1.74 -13.55 -3.07
CA HIS A 184 -2.70 -13.56 -4.19
C HIS A 184 -4.15 -13.43 -3.69
N ILE A 185 -4.42 -12.33 -2.99
CA ILE A 185 -5.76 -12.04 -2.49
C ILE A 185 -6.29 -10.74 -3.10
N ARG A 186 -7.60 -10.67 -3.27
CA ARG A 186 -8.32 -9.46 -3.65
C ARG A 186 -9.27 -9.05 -2.54
N ILE A 187 -9.24 -7.78 -2.16
CA ILE A 187 -10.14 -7.16 -1.19
C ILE A 187 -10.89 -6.07 -1.94
N GLU A 188 -12.18 -6.27 -2.16
CA GLU A 188 -13.00 -5.43 -3.02
C GLU A 188 -14.12 -4.77 -2.21
N TYR A 189 -14.37 -3.48 -2.42
CA TYR A 189 -15.52 -2.74 -1.87
C TYR A 189 -15.61 -2.69 -0.34
N SER A 190 -14.48 -2.87 0.34
CA SER A 190 -14.34 -2.78 1.80
C SER A 190 -14.18 -1.32 2.25
N GLY A 191 -13.75 -1.13 3.50
CA GLY A 191 -13.44 0.17 4.09
C GLY A 191 -14.70 0.89 4.55
N LYS A 192 -14.95 1.05 5.84
CA LYS A 192 -16.21 1.62 6.35
C LYS A 192 -15.96 2.87 7.18
N LYS A 193 -16.41 4.03 6.70
CA LYS A 193 -16.45 5.26 7.51
C LYS A 193 -17.43 5.11 8.67
N ILE A 194 -16.96 5.39 9.88
CA ILE A 194 -17.76 5.41 11.12
C ILE A 194 -18.35 6.81 11.31
N ASN A 195 -17.50 7.83 11.23
CA ASN A 195 -17.83 9.25 11.29
C ASN A 195 -16.68 10.06 10.66
N GLY A 196 -16.70 11.39 10.81
CA GLY A 196 -15.70 12.26 10.19
C GLY A 196 -14.25 12.08 10.65
N SER A 197 -13.97 11.24 11.64
CA SER A 197 -12.61 11.00 12.16
C SER A 197 -12.30 9.54 12.50
N LYS A 198 -13.17 8.59 12.12
CA LYS A 198 -12.99 7.16 12.43
C LYS A 198 -13.50 6.32 11.27
N GLU A 199 -12.75 5.29 10.92
CA GLU A 199 -13.07 4.37 9.82
C GLU A 199 -12.46 3.01 10.06
N ILE A 200 -13.01 1.97 9.43
CA ILE A 200 -12.38 0.66 9.24
C ILE A 200 -11.75 0.66 7.85
N ASN A 201 -10.49 0.23 7.73
CA ASN A 201 -9.75 0.24 6.47
C ASN A 201 -9.90 -1.11 5.76
N ALA A 202 -9.55 -1.17 4.48
CA ALA A 202 -9.67 -2.41 3.73
C ALA A 202 -8.77 -3.53 4.29
N LEU A 203 -7.49 -3.22 4.54
CA LEU A 203 -6.56 -4.08 5.25
C LEU A 203 -5.79 -3.27 6.31
N THR A 204 -6.08 -3.55 7.58
CA THR A 204 -5.35 -2.98 8.73
C THR A 204 -4.39 -4.01 9.30
N LEU A 205 -3.11 -3.66 9.40
CA LEU A 205 -2.04 -4.45 10.00
C LEU A 205 -1.49 -3.70 11.22
N ALA A 206 -1.90 -4.12 12.42
CA ALA A 206 -1.55 -3.45 13.66
C ALA A 206 -0.54 -4.30 14.46
N GLY A 207 0.69 -3.82 14.61
CA GLY A 207 1.76 -4.51 15.32
C GLY A 207 2.13 -5.86 14.69
N VAL A 208 2.03 -6.00 13.36
CA VAL A 208 2.36 -7.23 12.63
C VAL A 208 3.88 -7.38 12.52
N GLY A 209 4.38 -8.60 12.76
CA GLY A 209 5.82 -8.89 12.74
C GLY A 209 6.35 -9.38 11.39
N LYS A 210 7.69 -9.34 11.27
CA LYS A 210 8.43 -9.49 10.00
C LYS A 210 8.34 -10.87 9.35
N ASN A 211 7.91 -11.88 10.11
CA ASN A 211 7.73 -13.24 9.63
C ASN A 211 6.35 -13.46 8.99
N THR A 212 5.48 -12.45 9.02
CA THR A 212 4.20 -12.45 8.30
C THR A 212 4.46 -12.20 6.81
N VAL A 213 3.84 -13.01 5.94
CA VAL A 213 4.02 -12.88 4.49
C VAL A 213 2.90 -12.00 3.91
N LEU A 214 3.28 -10.90 3.27
CA LEU A 214 2.37 -9.96 2.62
C LEU A 214 2.79 -9.77 1.16
N ASN A 215 2.11 -10.43 0.23
CA ASN A 215 2.62 -10.51 -1.15
C ASN A 215 1.49 -10.64 -2.18
N HIS A 216 1.48 -9.91 -3.29
CA HIS A 216 0.38 -9.98 -4.28
C HIS A 216 -1.00 -9.78 -3.62
N ILE A 217 -1.21 -8.59 -3.06
CA ILE A 217 -2.49 -8.21 -2.46
C ILE A 217 -3.05 -7.04 -3.25
N GLN A 218 -4.28 -7.18 -3.73
CA GLN A 218 -5.00 -6.09 -4.36
C GLN A 218 -6.13 -5.62 -3.46
N VAL A 219 -6.19 -4.33 -3.20
CA VAL A 219 -7.34 -3.65 -2.64
C VAL A 219 -7.98 -2.80 -3.73
N SER A 220 -9.31 -2.84 -3.85
CA SER A 220 -10.02 -2.01 -4.81
C SER A 220 -11.30 -1.43 -4.24
N TYR A 221 -11.57 -0.18 -4.59
CA TYR A 221 -12.80 0.52 -4.20
C TYR A 221 -13.03 0.53 -2.68
N SER A 222 -11.97 0.74 -1.89
CA SER A 222 -12.11 1.00 -0.44
C SER A 222 -12.79 2.35 -0.21
N ASN A 223 -13.67 2.49 0.79
CA ASN A 223 -14.21 3.80 1.22
C ASN A 223 -13.45 4.36 2.45
N ALA A 224 -12.20 4.00 2.57
CA ALA A 224 -11.23 4.32 3.63
C ALA A 224 -9.83 4.02 3.04
N ASP A 225 -8.81 3.93 3.88
CA ASP A 225 -7.49 3.50 3.39
C ASP A 225 -7.52 2.11 2.73
N ALA A 226 -6.65 1.93 1.74
CA ALA A 226 -6.46 0.63 1.12
C ALA A 226 -5.62 -0.28 2.02
N PHE A 227 -4.47 0.22 2.48
CA PHE A 227 -3.57 -0.48 3.37
C PHE A 227 -3.17 0.43 4.53
N GLN A 228 -3.41 -0.01 5.76
CA GLN A 228 -3.00 0.70 6.96
C GLN A 228 -2.02 -0.15 7.76
N PHE A 229 -0.89 0.45 8.11
CA PHE A 229 0.16 -0.17 8.92
C PHE A 229 0.38 0.62 10.20
N ILE A 230 0.03 0.01 11.34
CA ILE A 230 0.06 0.66 12.65
C ILE A 230 1.13 -0.02 13.49
N GLY A 231 2.33 0.55 13.52
CA GLY A 231 3.50 -0.06 14.13
C GLY A 231 3.86 -1.43 13.52
N GLY A 232 4.73 -2.18 14.21
CA GLY A 232 5.23 -3.47 13.74
C GLY A 232 6.43 -3.37 12.79
N GLU A 233 6.79 -4.50 12.20
CA GLU A 233 7.86 -4.60 11.20
C GLU A 233 7.38 -5.48 10.05
N VAL A 234 7.18 -4.90 8.87
CA VAL A 234 6.50 -5.56 7.75
C VAL A 234 7.32 -5.47 6.47
N ASN A 235 7.38 -6.59 5.75
CA ASN A 235 7.98 -6.67 4.42
C ASN A 235 6.89 -7.01 3.42
N MET A 236 6.73 -6.16 2.41
CA MET A 236 5.64 -6.25 1.45
C MET A 236 6.16 -6.15 0.04
N ASN A 237 5.54 -6.90 -0.86
CA ASN A 237 5.90 -6.88 -2.25
C ASN A 237 4.66 -7.11 -3.13
N ASN A 238 4.58 -6.44 -4.28
CA ASN A 238 3.45 -6.60 -5.21
C ASN A 238 2.08 -6.24 -4.61
N LEU A 239 1.99 -5.10 -3.92
CA LEU A 239 0.70 -4.56 -3.48
C LEU A 239 0.09 -3.66 -4.57
N VAL A 240 -1.24 -3.72 -4.69
CA VAL A 240 -2.02 -2.92 -5.66
C VAL A 240 -3.15 -2.23 -4.92
N SER A 241 -3.16 -0.90 -4.88
CA SER A 241 -4.36 -0.12 -4.57
C SER A 241 -5.01 0.37 -5.86
N TYR A 242 -6.33 0.21 -5.99
CA TYR A 242 -7.08 0.60 -7.17
C TYR A 242 -8.37 1.33 -6.81
N ARG A 243 -8.40 2.64 -7.07
CA ARG A 243 -9.57 3.51 -6.89
C ARG A 243 -10.15 3.49 -5.46
N CYS A 244 -9.27 3.56 -4.47
CA CYS A 244 -9.66 3.75 -3.07
C CYS A 244 -9.97 5.23 -2.78
N ASP A 245 -10.83 5.46 -1.79
CA ASP A 245 -11.32 6.79 -1.42
C ASP A 245 -10.25 7.60 -0.70
N ASP A 246 -9.66 7.04 0.36
CA ASP A 246 -8.65 7.73 1.17
C ASP A 246 -7.21 7.32 0.81
N ASP A 247 -6.34 7.05 1.77
CA ASP A 247 -4.93 6.82 1.49
C ASP A 247 -4.67 5.41 0.94
N ASP A 248 -3.80 5.31 -0.07
CA ASP A 248 -3.47 4.00 -0.65
C ASP A 248 -2.60 3.18 0.32
N PHE A 249 -1.64 3.82 0.97
CA PHE A 249 -0.82 3.20 2.02
C PHE A 249 -0.57 4.24 3.13
N ASP A 250 -1.15 3.99 4.30
CA ASP A 250 -0.94 4.81 5.50
C ASP A 250 -0.07 4.08 6.52
N PHE A 251 1.01 4.74 6.94
CA PHE A 251 2.03 4.26 7.85
C PHE A 251 2.07 5.12 9.11
N SER A 252 1.79 4.49 10.25
CA SER A 252 1.72 5.17 11.55
C SER A 252 2.37 4.38 12.69
N GLU A 253 2.41 5.00 13.87
CA GLU A 253 2.79 4.39 15.15
C GLU A 253 4.14 3.65 15.20
N GLY A 254 5.14 4.13 14.45
CA GLY A 254 6.51 3.61 14.54
C GLY A 254 6.77 2.41 13.64
N VAL A 255 5.89 2.15 12.66
CA VAL A 255 6.04 1.00 11.75
C VAL A 255 7.40 1.02 11.04
N GLN A 256 8.03 -0.16 10.99
CA GLN A 256 9.23 -0.40 10.21
C GLN A 256 8.83 -1.14 8.92
N ALA A 257 8.63 -0.42 7.83
CA ALA A 257 8.08 -0.96 6.60
C ALA A 257 9.15 -1.05 5.49
N SER A 258 9.20 -2.20 4.81
CA SER A 258 9.83 -2.31 3.49
C SER A 258 8.77 -2.70 2.47
N ILE A 259 8.58 -1.87 1.44
CA ILE A 259 7.61 -2.09 0.36
C ILE A 259 8.32 -2.07 -1.00
N SER A 260 8.09 -3.10 -1.82
CA SER A 260 8.67 -3.18 -3.15
C SER A 260 7.68 -3.53 -4.26
N ASN A 261 8.00 -3.12 -5.48
CA ASN A 261 7.28 -3.50 -6.71
C ASN A 261 5.75 -3.35 -6.58
N SER A 262 5.30 -2.22 -6.02
CA SER A 262 3.89 -1.99 -5.64
C SER A 262 3.34 -0.73 -6.32
N ILE A 263 2.03 -0.63 -6.41
CA ILE A 263 1.37 0.43 -7.19
C ILE A 263 0.11 0.96 -6.53
N ALA A 264 -0.10 2.28 -6.63
CA ALA A 264 -1.38 2.93 -6.39
C ALA A 264 -1.93 3.52 -7.69
N ILE A 265 -3.15 3.12 -8.06
CA ILE A 265 -3.85 3.56 -9.26
C ILE A 265 -5.07 4.36 -8.83
N ARG A 266 -4.93 5.68 -8.86
CA ARG A 266 -5.96 6.64 -8.46
C ARG A 266 -6.72 7.17 -9.67
N HIS A 267 -7.90 7.71 -9.40
CA HIS A 267 -8.72 8.42 -10.36
C HIS A 267 -9.34 9.65 -9.66
N PRO A 268 -9.43 10.82 -10.30
CA PRO A 268 -9.76 12.08 -9.62
C PRO A 268 -11.14 12.07 -8.97
N PHE A 269 -12.07 11.31 -9.55
CA PHE A 269 -13.44 11.15 -9.05
C PHE A 269 -13.64 9.97 -8.08
N SER A 270 -12.55 9.35 -7.61
CA SER A 270 -12.64 8.29 -6.59
C SER A 270 -12.06 8.73 -5.25
N SER A 271 -11.20 9.75 -5.22
CA SER A 271 -10.70 10.32 -3.96
C SER A 271 -11.82 11.04 -3.23
N GLY A 272 -11.91 10.85 -1.91
CA GLY A 272 -12.87 11.55 -1.08
C GLY A 272 -12.63 13.06 -1.06
N SER A 273 -13.48 13.81 -0.34
CA SER A 273 -13.27 15.25 -0.13
C SER A 273 -12.07 15.57 0.78
N GLY A 274 -11.45 14.53 1.38
CA GLY A 274 -10.27 14.61 2.23
C GLY A 274 -8.97 14.79 1.46
N ASN A 275 -7.84 14.71 2.18
CA ASN A 275 -6.51 14.80 1.61
C ASN A 275 -5.99 13.40 1.26
N SER A 276 -6.61 12.76 0.29
CA SER A 276 -6.28 11.39 -0.07
C SER A 276 -5.02 11.32 -0.92
N ARG A 277 -4.08 10.48 -0.51
CA ARG A 277 -2.70 10.37 -1.01
C ARG A 277 -2.37 8.93 -1.37
N CYS A 278 -1.25 8.75 -2.06
CA CYS A 278 -0.72 7.41 -2.24
C CYS A 278 0.01 6.94 -0.98
N PHE A 279 0.89 7.77 -0.42
CA PHE A 279 1.54 7.53 0.86
C PHE A 279 1.17 8.63 1.85
N GLU A 280 0.61 8.25 2.99
CA GLU A 280 0.62 9.05 4.21
C GLU A 280 1.60 8.41 5.20
N ILE A 281 2.51 9.22 5.75
CA ILE A 281 3.56 8.74 6.64
C ILE A 281 3.62 9.64 7.85
N ASP A 282 3.26 9.08 9.00
CA ASP A 282 3.45 9.71 10.29
C ASP A 282 3.98 8.74 11.35
N SER A 283 4.47 9.29 12.46
CA SER A 283 4.84 8.48 13.62
C SER A 283 3.75 8.50 14.71
N TYR A 284 2.75 9.35 14.56
CA TYR A 284 1.71 9.64 15.54
C TYR A 284 0.70 10.65 14.99
N ASP A 285 -0.56 10.48 15.37
CA ASP A 285 -1.57 11.53 15.19
C ASP A 285 -1.26 12.73 16.09
N LYS A 286 -0.97 12.44 17.37
CA LYS A 286 -0.67 13.42 18.44
C LYS A 286 0.58 13.04 19.20
N ILE A 287 1.48 14.00 19.33
CA ILE A 287 2.79 13.80 19.97
C ILE A 287 2.66 13.35 21.44
N GLU A 288 1.64 13.80 22.18
CA GLU A 288 1.43 13.40 23.58
C GLU A 288 1.06 11.91 23.77
N ASN A 289 0.74 11.22 22.67
CA ASN A 289 0.44 9.79 22.63
C ASN A 289 1.62 8.95 22.14
N ALA A 290 2.75 9.57 21.77
CA ALA A 290 3.91 8.91 21.20
C ALA A 290 5.06 8.81 22.21
N ASN A 291 5.71 7.64 22.28
CA ASN A 291 6.97 7.45 22.99
C ASN A 291 8.13 7.62 22.00
N LEU A 292 8.66 8.84 21.92
CA LEU A 292 9.74 9.21 20.99
C LEU A 292 11.10 8.56 21.29
N THR A 293 11.23 7.81 22.40
CA THR A 293 12.44 7.00 22.67
C THR A 293 12.42 5.66 21.93
N LYS A 294 11.26 5.24 21.42
CA LYS A 294 11.12 4.07 20.55
C LYS A 294 11.39 4.45 19.08
N LYS A 295 11.53 3.42 18.24
CA LYS A 295 11.66 3.62 16.79
C LYS A 295 10.47 4.42 16.24
N LEU A 296 10.79 5.43 15.46
CA LEU A 296 9.83 6.22 14.69
C LEU A 296 9.48 5.51 13.39
N THR A 297 8.38 5.91 12.74
CA THR A 297 7.95 5.34 11.47
C THR A 297 9.05 5.50 10.43
N ASN A 298 9.33 4.40 9.75
CA ASN A 298 10.42 4.28 8.80
C ASN A 298 9.97 3.42 7.62
N VAL A 299 9.85 4.05 6.45
CA VAL A 299 9.37 3.42 5.22
C VAL A 299 10.51 3.34 4.21
N LYS A 300 10.84 2.12 3.79
CA LYS A 300 11.77 1.84 2.69
C LYS A 300 10.96 1.36 1.49
N ALA A 301 10.77 2.26 0.54
CA ALA A 301 9.97 2.07 -0.65
C ALA A 301 10.87 2.01 -1.90
N ASN A 302 10.80 0.91 -2.64
CA ASN A 302 11.61 0.70 -3.83
C ASN A 302 10.77 0.15 -4.99
N ASN A 303 10.94 0.66 -6.21
CA ASN A 303 10.15 0.20 -7.36
C ASN A 303 8.63 0.41 -7.15
N ILE A 304 8.25 1.61 -6.74
CA ILE A 304 6.85 1.99 -6.52
C ILE A 304 6.34 2.81 -7.71
N THR A 305 5.12 2.53 -8.16
CA THR A 305 4.42 3.38 -9.14
C THR A 305 3.24 4.05 -8.48
N PHE A 306 3.16 5.37 -8.54
CA PHE A 306 1.95 6.12 -8.24
C PHE A 306 1.44 6.76 -9.51
N ILE A 307 0.17 6.52 -9.81
CA ILE A 307 -0.47 7.04 -11.01
C ILE A 307 -1.86 7.54 -10.69
N ASN A 308 -2.15 8.76 -11.14
CA ASN A 308 -3.53 9.15 -11.42
C ASN A 308 -3.81 8.89 -12.90
N ILE A 309 -4.83 8.09 -13.21
CA ILE A 309 -5.08 7.62 -14.59
C ILE A 309 -5.69 8.70 -15.50
N GLU A 310 -6.18 9.79 -14.90
CA GLU A 310 -6.68 10.97 -15.61
C GLU A 310 -5.84 12.19 -15.27
N GLU A 311 -5.83 13.15 -16.18
CA GLU A 311 -5.19 14.43 -15.97
C GLU A 311 -5.86 15.23 -14.84
N ASN A 312 -5.06 15.89 -13.99
CA ASN A 312 -5.55 16.74 -12.90
C ASN A 312 -6.06 18.12 -13.39
N ASN A 313 -6.86 18.14 -14.44
CA ASN A 313 -7.47 19.36 -14.97
C ASN A 313 -8.55 19.91 -14.04
N GLN A 314 -9.11 19.05 -13.18
CA GLN A 314 -10.28 19.39 -12.36
C GLN A 314 -9.90 19.92 -10.97
N GLY A 315 -8.61 19.94 -10.65
CA GLY A 315 -8.11 20.35 -9.33
C GLY A 315 -8.46 19.40 -8.19
N LEU A 316 -8.88 18.16 -8.51
CA LEU A 316 -9.29 17.14 -7.54
C LEU A 316 -8.13 16.23 -7.10
N VAL A 317 -7.00 16.25 -7.81
CA VAL A 317 -5.81 15.48 -7.44
C VAL A 317 -4.84 16.38 -6.68
N ARG A 318 -4.35 15.89 -5.55
CA ARG A 318 -3.42 16.59 -4.67
C ARG A 318 -2.02 15.96 -4.73
N GLU A 319 -1.27 16.01 -3.63
CA GLU A 319 0.04 15.40 -3.49
C GLU A 319 -0.03 13.86 -3.55
N ALA A 320 1.05 13.22 -4.04
CA ALA A 320 1.16 11.76 -4.02
C ALA A 320 1.64 11.23 -2.66
N ILE A 321 2.57 11.95 -2.03
CA ILE A 321 3.23 11.54 -0.78
C ILE A 321 3.10 12.69 0.22
N TYR A 322 2.64 12.40 1.43
CA TYR A 322 2.69 13.29 2.57
C TYR A 322 3.61 12.70 3.65
N LEU A 323 4.50 13.54 4.18
CA LEU A 323 5.37 13.17 5.29
C LEU A 323 5.18 14.13 6.45
N LYS A 324 4.81 13.61 7.61
CA LYS A 324 4.79 14.35 8.88
C LYS A 324 6.17 14.35 9.55
N GLU A 325 6.40 15.26 10.49
CA GLU A 325 7.67 15.28 11.23
C GLU A 325 7.94 13.98 11.99
N ASN A 326 9.20 13.76 12.36
CA ASN A 326 9.62 12.55 13.08
C ASN A 326 9.32 11.25 12.31
N THR A 327 9.45 11.27 10.99
CA THR A 327 9.35 10.09 10.12
C THR A 327 10.63 9.91 9.30
N ASN A 328 10.80 8.72 8.72
CA ASN A 328 11.87 8.42 7.79
C ASN A 328 11.28 7.81 6.51
N LEU A 329 11.75 8.26 5.35
CA LEU A 329 11.36 7.73 4.05
C LEU A 329 12.61 7.54 3.19
N SER A 330 12.77 6.34 2.65
CA SER A 330 13.64 6.08 1.50
C SER A 330 12.75 5.67 0.33
N PHE A 331 12.59 6.53 -0.66
CA PHE A 331 11.79 6.29 -1.87
C PHE A 331 12.73 6.24 -3.07
N THR A 332 12.92 5.05 -3.64
CA THR A 332 13.93 4.81 -4.67
C THR A 332 13.40 4.09 -5.90
N ASN A 333 14.02 4.32 -7.07
CA ASN A 333 13.71 3.60 -8.32
C ASN A 333 12.21 3.61 -8.65
N SER A 334 11.53 4.76 -8.49
CA SER A 334 10.06 4.82 -8.46
C SER A 334 9.51 5.83 -9.47
N VAL A 335 8.20 5.76 -9.69
CA VAL A 335 7.45 6.59 -10.65
C VAL A 335 6.33 7.31 -9.91
N VAL A 336 6.18 8.61 -10.15
CA VAL A 336 5.02 9.40 -9.70
C VAL A 336 4.46 10.15 -10.91
N SER A 337 3.20 9.89 -11.26
CA SER A 337 2.58 10.42 -12.49
C SER A 337 1.19 11.00 -12.25
N GLY A 338 0.97 12.26 -12.65
CA GLY A 338 -0.37 12.88 -12.72
C GLY A 338 -0.89 13.49 -11.41
N PHE A 339 -0.01 13.92 -10.50
CA PHE A 339 -0.37 14.54 -9.22
C PHE A 339 -0.21 16.05 -9.24
N SER A 340 -0.79 16.79 -8.27
CA SER A 340 -0.42 18.21 -8.13
C SER A 340 1.04 18.33 -7.71
N THR A 341 1.47 17.50 -6.77
CA THR A 341 2.83 17.52 -6.23
C THR A 341 3.33 16.09 -6.00
N MET A 342 4.60 15.82 -6.26
CA MET A 342 5.16 14.50 -5.90
C MET A 342 5.18 14.29 -4.38
N ALA A 343 5.70 15.24 -3.60
CA ALA A 343 5.76 15.12 -2.14
C ALA A 343 5.50 16.45 -1.40
N LEU A 344 4.66 16.38 -0.36
CA LEU A 344 4.39 17.46 0.60
C LEU A 344 5.03 17.12 1.95
N LEU A 345 5.85 18.03 2.46
CA LEU A 345 6.44 17.97 3.80
C LEU A 345 5.56 18.72 4.79
N GLY A 346 5.20 18.06 5.88
CA GLY A 346 4.42 18.65 6.96
C GLY A 346 5.11 19.87 7.57
N GLU A 347 4.30 20.79 8.11
CA GLU A 347 4.72 22.12 8.60
C GLU A 347 5.94 22.08 9.54
N LYS A 348 6.05 21.04 10.38
CA LYS A 348 7.11 20.90 11.38
C LYS A 348 8.42 20.30 10.85
N ILE A 349 8.48 19.92 9.58
CA ILE A 349 9.73 19.48 8.93
C ILE A 349 10.54 20.72 8.54
N THR A 350 11.35 21.21 9.47
CA THR A 350 12.28 22.32 9.24
C THR A 350 13.45 21.94 8.34
N LEU A 351 14.01 22.89 7.60
CA LEU A 351 15.15 22.70 6.67
C LEU A 351 16.50 22.53 7.40
N THR A 352 16.61 21.51 8.23
CA THR A 352 17.83 21.17 8.97
C THR A 352 18.49 19.91 8.41
N PRO A 353 19.83 19.76 8.50
CA PRO A 353 20.50 18.54 8.07
C PRO A 353 19.94 17.27 8.74
N GLU A 354 19.51 17.37 9.99
CA GLU A 354 18.92 16.27 10.73
C GLU A 354 17.62 15.77 10.08
N ASN A 355 16.64 16.65 9.85
CA ASN A 355 15.37 16.26 9.24
C ASN A 355 15.57 15.70 7.84
N PHE A 356 16.49 16.29 7.09
CA PHE A 356 16.72 15.86 5.74
C PHE A 356 17.50 14.56 5.60
N SER A 357 18.33 14.21 6.59
CA SER A 357 18.97 12.88 6.64
C SER A 357 17.96 11.73 6.75
N LYS A 358 16.73 12.02 7.17
CA LYS A 358 15.62 11.06 7.32
C LYS A 358 14.86 10.82 6.00
N ILE A 359 15.08 11.66 4.99
CA ILE A 359 14.32 11.65 3.73
C ILE A 359 15.28 11.43 2.55
N THR A 360 15.11 10.33 1.84
CA THR A 360 15.86 10.00 0.63
C THR A 360 14.89 9.82 -0.53
N PHE A 361 15.03 10.66 -1.55
CA PHE A 361 14.44 10.43 -2.87
C PHE A 361 15.58 10.15 -3.86
N LYS A 362 15.52 9.02 -4.56
CA LYS A 362 16.57 8.66 -5.53
C LYS A 362 16.06 7.91 -6.76
N ASN A 363 16.51 8.30 -7.94
CA ASN A 363 16.20 7.65 -9.22
C ASN A 363 14.68 7.60 -9.48
N ILE A 364 14.05 8.77 -9.49
CA ILE A 364 12.58 8.91 -9.59
C ILE A 364 12.19 9.46 -10.95
N SER A 365 11.19 8.88 -11.61
CA SER A 365 10.52 9.54 -12.74
C SER A 365 9.32 10.31 -12.22
N ILE A 366 9.33 11.63 -12.40
CA ILE A 366 8.24 12.52 -12.04
C ILE A 366 7.60 12.99 -13.35
N ASN A 367 6.41 12.47 -13.63
CA ASN A 367 5.69 12.76 -14.86
C ASN A 367 4.45 13.58 -14.55
N ARG A 368 4.25 14.71 -15.24
CA ARG A 368 3.02 15.52 -15.12
C ARG A 368 2.64 15.88 -13.68
N CYS A 369 3.64 16.13 -12.82
CA CYS A 369 3.42 16.77 -11.53
C CYS A 369 3.61 18.27 -11.69
N LYS A 370 2.77 19.10 -11.05
CA LYS A 370 2.94 20.56 -11.11
C LYS A 370 4.17 20.99 -10.31
N GLU A 371 4.35 20.35 -9.15
CA GLU A 371 5.48 20.58 -8.26
C GLU A 371 6.16 19.24 -7.90
N ASN A 372 7.44 19.30 -7.54
CA ASN A 372 8.18 18.12 -7.09
C ASN A 372 8.10 17.98 -5.57
N LEU A 373 8.68 18.93 -4.84
CA LEU A 373 8.76 18.90 -3.39
C LEU A 373 8.32 20.25 -2.83
N ILE A 374 7.31 20.24 -1.97
CA ILE A 374 6.79 21.43 -1.28
C ILE A 374 6.69 21.16 0.22
N SER A 375 6.59 22.22 1.01
CA SER A 375 6.28 22.18 2.44
C SER A 375 5.03 23.01 2.73
N GLU A 376 4.29 22.57 3.75
CA GLU A 376 3.21 23.36 4.34
C GLU A 376 3.73 24.67 4.96
N GLU A 377 4.99 24.70 5.42
CA GLU A 377 5.67 25.94 5.81
C GLU A 377 6.09 26.69 4.54
N ILE A 378 5.22 27.59 4.09
CA ILE A 378 5.33 28.32 2.81
C ILE A 378 6.69 29.03 2.68
N GLY A 379 7.27 29.52 3.79
CA GLY A 379 8.58 30.17 3.78
C GLY A 379 9.74 29.29 3.32
N PHE A 380 9.55 27.97 3.27
CA PHE A 380 10.57 27.01 2.83
C PHE A 380 10.52 26.68 1.34
N ASN A 381 9.38 26.90 0.65
CA ASN A 381 9.18 26.47 -0.73
C ASN A 381 10.21 27.08 -1.71
N GLY A 382 10.60 28.35 -1.50
CA GLY A 382 11.64 28.99 -2.32
C GLY A 382 13.03 28.38 -2.15
N LYS A 383 13.27 27.62 -1.07
CA LYS A 383 14.55 26.97 -0.73
C LYS A 383 14.56 25.48 -1.08
N LEU A 384 13.42 24.79 -1.00
CA LEU A 384 13.28 23.36 -1.29
C LEU A 384 13.67 22.99 -2.73
N LYS A 385 13.56 23.91 -3.67
CA LYS A 385 14.06 23.71 -5.05
C LYS A 385 15.56 23.41 -5.14
N TYR A 386 16.33 23.72 -4.10
CA TYR A 386 17.77 23.45 -4.00
C TYR A 386 18.10 22.26 -3.09
N TRP A 387 17.09 21.58 -2.53
CA TRP A 387 17.34 20.56 -1.51
C TRP A 387 16.51 19.27 -1.65
N PRO A 388 17.20 18.12 -1.54
CA PRO A 388 18.60 17.92 -1.98
C PRO A 388 18.83 18.41 -3.44
N ASP A 389 20.08 18.47 -3.88
CA ASP A 389 20.41 18.74 -5.29
C ASP A 389 19.63 17.75 -6.19
N PRO A 390 18.72 18.23 -7.06
CA PRO A 390 17.92 17.35 -7.92
C PRO A 390 18.75 16.42 -8.81
N ASN A 391 19.97 16.83 -9.17
CA ASN A 391 20.88 15.99 -9.95
C ASN A 391 21.39 14.80 -9.12
N ALA A 392 21.74 15.04 -7.86
CA ALA A 392 22.16 14.00 -6.93
C ALA A 392 21.02 13.03 -6.56
N MET A 393 19.76 13.49 -6.66
CA MET A 393 18.57 12.65 -6.52
C MET A 393 18.23 11.83 -7.77
N GLU A 394 18.85 12.11 -8.92
CA GLU A 394 18.54 11.44 -10.19
C GLU A 394 17.04 11.58 -10.57
N PHE A 395 16.47 12.77 -10.42
CA PHE A 395 15.10 13.07 -10.85
C PHE A 395 15.01 13.18 -12.37
N GLU A 396 14.08 12.43 -12.95
CA GLU A 396 13.71 12.50 -14.36
C GLU A 396 12.34 13.18 -14.48
N LEU A 397 12.35 14.48 -14.78
CA LEU A 397 11.15 15.28 -14.94
C LEU A 397 10.63 15.16 -16.38
N THR A 398 9.35 14.79 -16.53
CA THR A 398 8.70 14.58 -17.83
C THR A 398 7.28 15.15 -17.82
N ASN A 399 6.74 15.40 -19.02
CA ASN A 399 5.36 15.86 -19.22
C ASN A 399 4.62 15.00 -20.27
N ILE A 400 4.99 13.72 -20.36
CA ILE A 400 4.50 12.77 -21.36
C ILE A 400 3.06 12.40 -21.00
N PRO A 401 2.11 12.38 -21.96
CA PRO A 401 0.75 11.94 -21.71
C PRO A 401 0.71 10.59 -20.99
N ILE A 402 -0.17 10.43 -19.99
CA ILE A 402 -0.22 9.24 -19.14
C ILE A 402 -0.32 7.94 -19.95
N ALA A 403 -1.14 7.91 -21.02
CA ALA A 403 -1.29 6.76 -21.91
C ALA A 403 -0.02 6.41 -22.73
N GLU A 404 0.85 7.39 -22.94
CA GLU A 404 2.11 7.21 -23.66
C GLU A 404 3.25 6.80 -22.71
N PHE A 405 3.20 7.22 -21.46
CA PHE A 405 4.25 6.98 -20.45
C PHE A 405 4.34 5.51 -19.97
N PHE A 406 3.21 4.83 -19.90
CA PHE A 406 3.11 3.41 -19.47
C PHE A 406 2.85 2.48 -20.66
N ASN A 407 3.19 1.19 -20.53
CA ASN A 407 2.91 0.18 -21.55
C ASN A 407 1.43 0.16 -21.95
N SER A 408 0.51 0.19 -20.99
CA SER A 408 -0.92 0.33 -21.21
C SER A 408 -1.62 0.80 -19.94
N THR A 409 -2.33 1.92 -20.00
CA THR A 409 -3.21 2.39 -18.91
C THR A 409 -4.67 1.93 -19.09
N ASP A 410 -4.93 1.06 -20.07
CA ASP A 410 -6.26 0.53 -20.32
C ASP A 410 -6.65 -0.51 -19.26
N VAL A 411 -7.16 -0.02 -18.15
CA VAL A 411 -7.72 -0.82 -17.04
C VAL A 411 -8.88 -1.73 -17.47
N LYS A 412 -9.44 -1.54 -18.67
CA LYS A 412 -10.56 -2.35 -19.13
C LYS A 412 -10.13 -3.63 -19.83
N ASN A 413 -8.99 -3.63 -20.52
CA ASN A 413 -8.61 -4.72 -21.41
C ASN A 413 -7.24 -5.32 -21.05
N SER A 414 -6.22 -4.49 -20.87
CA SER A 414 -4.84 -4.95 -20.73
C SER A 414 -3.98 -3.97 -19.92
N PRO A 415 -4.28 -3.74 -18.63
CA PRO A 415 -3.51 -2.82 -17.81
C PRO A 415 -2.07 -3.31 -17.63
N ASP A 416 -1.12 -2.45 -17.97
CA ASP A 416 0.32 -2.66 -17.79
C ASP A 416 1.00 -1.32 -17.45
N PHE A 417 1.16 -1.08 -16.15
CA PHE A 417 1.71 0.16 -15.61
C PHE A 417 3.24 0.14 -15.46
N ARG A 418 3.93 -0.77 -16.15
CA ARG A 418 5.37 -0.68 -16.32
C ARG A 418 5.69 0.54 -17.19
N LYS A 419 6.64 1.36 -16.76
CA LYS A 419 7.09 2.56 -17.50
C LYS A 419 7.69 2.12 -18.85
N LYS A 420 7.37 2.82 -19.94
CA LYS A 420 8.06 2.65 -21.23
C LYS A 420 9.49 3.19 -21.13
N GLU A 421 10.46 2.40 -21.58
CA GLU A 421 11.86 2.85 -21.67
C GLU A 421 12.09 3.67 -22.95
N GLY A 422 12.99 4.66 -22.89
CA GLY A 422 13.56 5.29 -24.09
C GLY A 422 12.81 6.49 -24.68
N GLN A 423 11.75 7.01 -24.04
CA GLN A 423 11.18 8.30 -24.45
C GLN A 423 11.95 9.47 -23.82
N ILE A 424 13.11 9.80 -24.39
CA ILE A 424 13.77 11.08 -24.14
C ILE A 424 12.99 12.14 -24.93
N VAL A 425 12.09 12.85 -24.26
CA VAL A 425 11.56 14.10 -24.82
C VAL A 425 12.49 15.21 -24.35
N ALA A 426 13.18 15.84 -25.30
CA ALA A 426 14.01 17.01 -25.04
C ALA A 426 13.19 18.04 -24.25
N GLN A 427 13.71 18.44 -23.09
CA GLN A 427 13.15 19.56 -22.33
C GLN A 427 13.12 20.80 -23.24
N LYS A 428 11.95 21.42 -23.36
CA LYS A 428 11.83 22.80 -23.84
C LYS A 428 11.75 23.74 -22.65
#